data_AF-A0A7I8EUT5-F1
#
_entry.id   AF-A0A7I8EUT5-F1
#
_cell.length_a   1.000
_cell.length_b   1.000
_cell.length_c   1.000
_cell.angle_alpha   90.00
_cell.angle_beta   90.00
_cell.angle_gamma   90.00
#
_symmetry.space_group_name_H-M   'P 1'
#
loop_
_entity.id
_entity.type
_entity.pdbx_description
1 polymer ?
#
loop_
_entity_poly.entity_id
_entity_poly.type
_entity_poly.pdbx_seq_one_letter_code
_entity_poly.pdbx_strand_id
1 'polypeptide(L)'
;MALIIAIILGGVALAFVLYPLYRRVPGERREQQEQRPRVAGLAAGAIPSAVVSANIAEQEQSARTALQEVEFDYQLGNIEQPDYQELRERYMQRALVALKSRYEREQELDDEIEMQLRKLKEKGAHEDTADTDVAKDAAHVESADQ
;
A
#
# COMPACT_ATOMS: atom_id res chain seq x y z
N MET A 1 -49.33 26.40 5.66
CA MET A 1 -48.15 26.38 6.54
C MET A 1 -47.66 24.96 6.83
N ALA A 2 -48.47 24.09 7.45
CA ALA A 2 -48.06 22.71 7.77
C ALA A 2 -47.59 21.89 6.53
N LEU A 3 -48.25 22.08 5.39
CA LEU A 3 -47.92 21.36 4.15
C LEU A 3 -46.55 21.76 3.58
N ILE A 4 -46.17 23.03 3.72
CA ILE A 4 -44.85 23.55 3.30
C ILE A 4 -43.76 22.97 4.19
N ILE A 5 -44.01 22.91 5.50
CA ILE A 5 -43.08 22.35 6.48
C ILE A 5 -42.85 20.86 6.23
N ALA A 6 -43.91 20.11 5.92
CA ALA A 6 -43.83 18.68 5.60
C ALA A 6 -42.97 18.43 4.33
N ILE A 7 -43.13 19.27 3.29
CA ILE A 7 -42.33 19.16 2.07
C ILE A 7 -40.85 19.45 2.34
N ILE A 8 -40.55 20.48 3.13
CA ILE A 8 -39.16 20.85 3.45
C ILE A 8 -38.49 19.74 4.28
N LEU A 9 -39.14 19.26 5.34
CA LEU A 9 -38.60 18.18 6.17
C LEU A 9 -38.43 16.89 5.38
N GLY A 10 -39.40 16.54 4.53
CA GLY A 10 -39.32 15.40 3.64
C GLY A 10 -38.14 15.52 2.68
N GLY A 11 -37.95 16.69 2.06
CA GLY A 11 -36.84 16.95 1.15
C GLY A 11 -35.47 16.85 1.84
N VAL A 12 -35.33 17.39 3.05
CA VAL A 12 -34.07 17.33 3.82
C VAL A 12 -33.76 15.89 4.25
N ALA A 13 -34.76 15.13 4.73
CA ALA A 13 -34.58 13.73 5.08
C ALA A 13 -34.21 12.89 3.85
N LEU A 14 -34.87 13.13 2.72
CA LEU A 14 -34.58 12.46 1.45
C LEU A 14 -33.15 12.78 0.99
N ALA A 15 -32.75 14.07 1.05
CA ALA A 15 -31.39 14.49 0.72
C ALA A 15 -30.36 13.85 1.64
N PHE A 16 -30.61 13.76 2.94
CA PHE A 16 -29.70 13.12 3.90
C PHE A 16 -29.47 11.63 3.60
N VAL A 17 -30.52 10.92 3.16
CA VAL A 17 -30.46 9.50 2.80
C VAL A 17 -29.81 9.27 1.42
N LEU A 18 -30.09 10.12 0.44
CA LEU A 18 -29.48 10.03 -0.91
C LEU A 18 -28.04 10.57 -0.95
N TYR A 19 -27.66 11.46 -0.03
CA TYR A 19 -26.33 12.05 0.06
C TYR A 19 -25.19 11.02 0.17
N PRO A 20 -25.23 10.00 1.05
CA PRO A 20 -24.18 8.98 1.11
C PRO A 20 -24.14 8.11 -0.16
N LEU A 21 -25.26 7.96 -0.87
CA LEU A 21 -25.30 7.20 -2.13
C LEU A 21 -24.68 8.00 -3.29
N TYR A 22 -24.96 9.30 -3.35
CA TYR A 22 -24.41 10.21 -4.38
C TYR A 22 -22.96 10.63 -4.12
N ARG A 23 -22.49 10.60 -2.86
CA ARG A 23 -21.05 10.75 -2.56
C ARG A 23 -20.24 9.47 -2.79
N ARG A 24 -20.89 8.33 -3.00
CA ARG A 24 -20.24 7.10 -3.49
C ARG A 24 -20.28 7.03 -5.03
N VAL A 25 -20.14 8.17 -5.70
CA VAL A 25 -19.77 8.14 -7.13
C VAL A 25 -18.32 7.65 -7.21
N PRO A 26 -18.06 6.54 -7.93
CA PRO A 26 -16.72 5.99 -8.13
C PRO A 26 -15.94 6.93 -9.05
N GLY A 27 -15.29 7.91 -8.44
CA GLY A 27 -14.74 9.07 -9.13
C GLY A 27 -13.25 9.30 -8.91
N GLU A 28 -12.46 8.29 -8.58
CA GLU A 28 -10.98 8.39 -8.59
C GLU A 28 -10.31 7.21 -9.32
N ARG A 29 -11.02 6.56 -10.25
CA ARG A 29 -10.40 5.63 -11.22
C ARG A 29 -9.83 6.32 -12.46
N ARG A 30 -9.79 7.66 -12.51
CA ARG A 30 -9.41 8.41 -13.72
C ARG A 30 -8.38 9.53 -13.57
N GLU A 31 -7.83 9.76 -12.37
CA GLU A 31 -6.78 10.79 -12.18
C GLU A 31 -5.43 10.25 -11.69
N GLN A 32 -5.34 8.99 -11.23
CA GLN A 32 -4.02 8.38 -10.93
C GLN A 32 -3.25 7.87 -12.16
N GLN A 33 -3.79 8.03 -13.37
CA GLN A 33 -3.10 7.63 -14.61
C GLN A 33 -2.25 8.76 -15.25
N GLU A 34 -2.33 10.00 -14.75
CA GLU A 34 -1.54 11.13 -15.29
C GLU A 34 -0.49 11.72 -14.34
N GLN A 35 -0.48 11.37 -13.05
CA GLN A 35 0.68 11.64 -12.17
C GLN A 35 1.61 10.43 -12.13
N ARG A 36 2.12 10.04 -13.30
CA ARG A 36 3.49 9.51 -13.33
C ARG A 36 4.38 10.69 -12.95
N PRO A 37 5.11 10.69 -11.81
CA PRO A 37 6.36 11.41 -11.81
C PRO A 37 7.15 10.77 -12.95
N ARG A 38 7.46 11.55 -13.99
CA ARG A 38 8.52 11.22 -14.93
C ARG A 38 9.82 11.09 -14.12
N VAL A 39 10.01 9.96 -13.46
CA VAL A 39 11.34 9.40 -13.21
C VAL A 39 11.78 8.73 -14.51
N ALA A 40 11.81 9.55 -15.57
CA ALA A 40 12.57 9.24 -16.76
C ALA A 40 14.04 9.27 -16.32
N GLY A 41 14.61 8.11 -16.01
CA GLY A 41 16.06 8.00 -15.99
C GLY A 41 16.73 6.97 -15.08
N LEU A 42 16.04 6.26 -14.19
CA LEU A 42 16.72 5.32 -13.28
C LEU A 42 15.96 4.01 -13.15
N ALA A 43 16.61 2.91 -13.56
CA ALA A 43 16.27 1.51 -13.34
C ALA A 43 15.18 0.87 -14.23
N ALA A 44 15.57 0.53 -15.46
CA ALA A 44 14.89 -0.44 -16.33
C ALA A 44 14.90 -1.91 -15.81
N GLY A 45 14.97 -2.12 -14.49
CA GLY A 45 15.05 -3.44 -13.85
C GLY A 45 14.11 -3.67 -12.67
N ALA A 46 13.38 -2.66 -12.18
CA ALA A 46 12.55 -2.75 -10.97
C ALA A 46 11.06 -3.06 -11.21
N ILE A 47 10.68 -3.40 -12.45
CA ILE A 47 9.28 -3.50 -12.89
C ILE A 47 8.47 -4.70 -12.31
N PRO A 48 9.04 -5.85 -11.85
CA PRO A 48 8.19 -6.94 -11.36
C PRO A 48 7.62 -6.70 -9.95
N SER A 49 8.37 -6.13 -9.00
CA SER A 49 7.92 -6.06 -7.59
C SER A 49 6.80 -5.05 -7.35
N ALA A 50 6.80 -3.91 -8.05
CA ALA A 50 5.75 -2.90 -7.90
C ALA A 50 4.40 -3.37 -8.46
N VAL A 51 4.40 -4.02 -9.63
CA VAL A 51 3.17 -4.53 -10.27
C VAL A 51 2.56 -5.65 -9.45
N VAL A 52 3.36 -6.59 -8.94
CA VAL A 52 2.80 -7.69 -8.15
C VAL A 52 2.30 -7.18 -6.79
N SER A 53 2.88 -6.14 -6.21
CA SER A 53 2.42 -5.58 -4.93
C SER A 53 1.09 -4.83 -5.08
N ALA A 54 0.92 -4.11 -6.19
CA ALA A 54 -0.37 -3.53 -6.55
C ALA A 54 -1.46 -4.61 -6.71
N ASN A 55 -1.14 -5.72 -7.40
CA ASN A 55 -2.09 -6.83 -7.56
C ASN A 55 -2.50 -7.47 -6.21
N ILE A 56 -1.57 -7.63 -5.26
CA ILE A 56 -1.89 -8.19 -3.93
C ILE A 56 -2.80 -7.22 -3.15
N ALA A 57 -2.51 -5.91 -3.19
CA ALA A 57 -3.34 -4.90 -2.54
C ALA A 57 -4.76 -4.83 -3.16
N GLU A 58 -4.88 -4.95 -4.48
CA GLU A 58 -6.17 -5.03 -5.16
C GLU A 58 -6.96 -6.28 -4.78
N GLN A 59 -6.29 -7.43 -4.65
CA GLN A 59 -6.91 -8.67 -4.19
C GLN A 59 -7.41 -8.57 -2.74
N GLU A 60 -6.62 -7.96 -1.85
CA GLU A 60 -7.03 -7.71 -0.46
C GLU A 60 -8.29 -6.83 -0.42
N GLN A 61 -8.28 -5.71 -1.16
CA GLN A 61 -9.40 -4.79 -1.20
C GLN A 61 -10.66 -5.43 -1.80
N SER A 62 -10.52 -6.22 -2.86
CA SER A 62 -11.66 -6.91 -3.48
C SER A 62 -12.28 -7.95 -2.56
N ALA A 63 -11.47 -8.70 -1.80
CA ALA A 63 -11.98 -9.67 -0.82
C ALA A 63 -12.70 -8.98 0.35
N ARG A 64 -12.20 -7.83 0.82
CA ARG A 64 -12.86 -7.03 1.87
C ARG A 64 -14.22 -6.48 1.40
N THR A 65 -14.28 -5.93 0.19
CA THR A 65 -15.53 -5.42 -0.40
C THR A 65 -16.55 -6.54 -0.56
N ALA A 66 -16.13 -7.71 -1.08
CA ALA A 66 -17.02 -8.85 -1.23
C ALA A 66 -17.58 -9.36 0.10
N LEU A 67 -16.80 -9.35 1.18
CA LEU A 67 -17.31 -9.67 2.53
C LEU A 67 -18.41 -8.69 2.97
N GLN A 68 -18.21 -7.39 2.73
CA GLN A 68 -19.20 -6.37 3.09
C GLN A 68 -20.50 -6.49 2.29
N GLU A 69 -20.39 -6.80 0.99
CA GLU A 69 -21.56 -7.02 0.13
C GLU A 69 -22.37 -8.24 0.59
N VAL A 70 -21.71 -9.37 0.88
CA VAL A 70 -22.35 -10.58 1.38
C VAL A 70 -23.03 -10.34 2.74
N GLU A 71 -22.40 -9.58 3.64
CA GLU A 71 -22.99 -9.21 4.92
C GLU A 71 -24.22 -8.30 4.75
N PHE A 72 -24.15 -7.36 3.83
CA PHE A 72 -25.28 -6.49 3.49
C PHE A 72 -26.45 -7.31 2.91
N ASP A 73 -26.18 -8.21 1.96
CA ASP A 73 -27.21 -9.07 1.37
C ASP A 73 -27.90 -9.97 2.41
N TYR A 74 -27.15 -10.47 3.39
CA TYR A 74 -27.72 -11.22 4.51
C TYR A 74 -28.62 -10.35 5.39
N GLN A 75 -28.18 -9.14 5.74
CA GLN A 75 -28.98 -8.20 6.53
C GLN A 75 -30.27 -7.77 5.82
N LEU A 76 -30.26 -7.70 4.49
CA LEU A 76 -31.43 -7.41 3.68
C LEU A 76 -32.37 -8.62 3.53
N GLY A 77 -31.93 -9.81 3.94
CA GLY A 77 -32.67 -11.05 3.77
C GLY A 77 -32.67 -11.57 2.32
N ASN A 78 -31.72 -11.14 1.49
CA ASN A 78 -31.58 -11.58 0.10
C ASN A 78 -30.97 -12.99 -0.01
N ILE A 79 -30.20 -13.40 1.00
CA ILE A 79 -29.52 -14.70 1.06
C ILE A 79 -29.86 -15.44 2.35
N GLU A 80 -29.97 -16.76 2.26
CA GLU A 80 -30.25 -17.60 3.43
C GLU A 80 -28.98 -17.82 4.27
N GLN A 81 -29.18 -18.14 5.55
CA GLN A 81 -28.09 -18.34 6.52
C GLN A 81 -27.02 -19.38 6.10
N PRO A 82 -27.36 -20.55 5.53
CA PRO A 82 -26.33 -21.51 5.08
C PRO A 82 -25.47 -20.92 3.94
N ASP A 83 -26.08 -20.25 2.97
CA ASP A 83 -25.36 -19.64 1.84
C ASP A 83 -24.47 -18.48 2.31
N TYR A 84 -24.95 -17.67 3.24
CA TYR A 84 -24.15 -16.62 3.88
C TYR A 84 -22.87 -17.18 4.51
N GLN A 85 -22.95 -18.27 5.26
CA GLN A 85 -21.78 -18.85 5.93
C GLN A 85 -20.75 -19.34 4.91
N GLU A 86 -21.19 -20.03 3.85
CA GLU A 86 -20.28 -20.52 2.80
C GLU A 86 -19.59 -19.37 2.07
N LEU A 87 -20.35 -18.35 1.63
CA LEU A 87 -19.78 -17.20 0.93
C LEU A 87 -18.82 -16.44 1.85
N ARG A 88 -19.21 -16.18 3.10
CA ARG A 88 -18.39 -15.49 4.09
C ARG A 88 -17.07 -16.22 4.32
N GLU A 89 -17.10 -17.53 4.53
CA GLU A 89 -15.88 -18.31 4.77
C GLU A 89 -14.93 -18.24 3.56
N ARG A 90 -15.45 -18.36 2.34
CA ARG A 90 -14.64 -18.29 1.12
C ARG A 90 -13.97 -16.93 0.95
N TYR A 91 -14.70 -15.82 1.14
CA TYR A 91 -14.11 -14.49 1.01
C TYR A 91 -13.17 -14.14 2.17
N MET A 92 -13.47 -14.63 3.38
CA MET A 92 -12.59 -14.51 4.54
C MET A 92 -11.25 -15.24 4.31
N GLN A 93 -11.28 -16.47 3.78
CA GLN A 93 -10.07 -17.19 3.42
C GLN A 93 -9.25 -16.43 2.37
N ARG A 94 -9.89 -15.90 1.32
CA ARG A 94 -9.20 -15.09 0.30
C ARG A 94 -8.56 -13.83 0.88
N ALA A 95 -9.26 -13.13 1.77
CA ALA A 95 -8.73 -11.95 2.45
C ALA A 95 -7.51 -12.28 3.32
N LEU A 96 -7.58 -13.40 4.07
CA LEU A 96 -6.46 -13.86 4.91
C LEU A 96 -5.24 -14.25 4.09
N VAL A 97 -5.43 -14.94 2.95
CA VAL A 97 -4.34 -15.33 2.06
C VAL A 97 -3.66 -14.09 1.45
N ALA A 98 -4.45 -13.10 1.00
CA ALA A 98 -3.92 -11.85 0.45
C ALA A 98 -3.16 -11.03 1.51
N LEU A 99 -3.66 -11.01 2.75
CA LEU A 99 -2.98 -10.32 3.85
C LEU A 99 -1.65 -10.98 4.20
N LYS A 100 -1.63 -12.32 4.27
CA LYS A 100 -0.41 -13.08 4.56
C LYS A 100 0.64 -12.88 3.47
N SER A 101 0.26 -12.97 2.20
CA SER A 101 1.20 -12.79 1.09
C SER A 101 1.78 -11.39 1.02
N ARG A 102 1.00 -10.36 1.40
CA ARG A 102 1.51 -8.99 1.53
C ARG A 102 2.57 -8.88 2.62
N TYR A 103 2.32 -9.49 3.79
CA TYR A 103 3.26 -9.46 4.91
C TYR A 103 4.57 -10.18 4.59
N GLU A 104 4.50 -11.38 4.00
CA GLU A 104 5.69 -12.14 3.59
C GLU A 104 6.55 -11.34 2.61
N ARG A 105 5.91 -10.66 1.65
CA ARG A 105 6.64 -9.79 0.71
C ARG A 105 7.28 -8.57 1.38
N GLU A 106 6.59 -7.93 2.31
CA GLU A 106 7.13 -6.78 3.03
C GLU A 106 8.41 -7.18 3.77
N GLN A 107 8.40 -8.37 4.39
CA GLN A 107 9.56 -8.94 5.05
C GLN A 107 10.71 -9.26 4.07
N GLU A 108 10.41 -9.86 2.91
CA GLU A 108 11.42 -10.11 1.86
C GLU A 108 12.07 -8.81 1.36
N LEU A 109 11.29 -7.73 1.23
CA LEU A 109 11.79 -6.42 0.82
C LEU A 109 12.69 -5.80 1.89
N ASP A 110 12.31 -5.91 3.17
CA ASP A 110 13.13 -5.44 4.29
C ASP A 110 14.48 -6.16 4.35
N ASP A 111 14.48 -7.49 4.16
CA ASP A 111 15.69 -8.30 4.09
C ASP A 111 16.59 -7.88 2.91
N GLU A 112 16.00 -7.61 1.74
CA GLU A 112 16.74 -7.11 0.58
C GLU A 112 17.37 -5.74 0.83
N ILE A 113 16.63 -4.83 1.45
CA ILE A 113 17.12 -3.50 1.83
C ILE A 113 18.28 -3.61 2.83
N GLU A 114 18.17 -4.47 3.85
CA GLU A 114 19.24 -4.66 4.83
C GLU A 114 20.53 -5.19 4.17
N MET A 115 20.41 -6.14 3.24
CA MET A 115 21.55 -6.63 2.47
C MET A 115 22.20 -5.53 1.63
N GLN A 116 21.40 -4.67 0.98
CA GLN A 116 21.92 -3.55 0.18
C GLN A 116 22.61 -2.51 1.08
N LEU A 117 22.04 -2.19 2.25
CA LEU A 117 22.65 -1.30 3.23
C LEU A 117 23.99 -1.83 3.73
N ARG A 118 24.10 -3.14 3.97
CA ARG A 118 25.36 -3.78 4.38
C ARG A 118 26.44 -3.65 3.31
N LYS A 119 26.11 -3.94 2.05
CA LYS A 119 27.04 -3.78 0.91
C LYS A 119 27.53 -2.34 0.75
N LEU A 120 26.64 -1.36 0.91
CA LEU A 120 27.02 0.05 0.86
C LEU A 120 27.92 0.44 2.04
N LYS A 121 27.64 -0.07 3.25
CA LYS A 121 28.48 0.17 4.43
C LYS A 121 29.88 -0.41 4.28
N GLU A 122 30.01 -1.63 3.76
CA GLU A 122 31.31 -2.26 3.49
C GLU A 122 32.11 -1.49 2.44
N LYS A 123 31.43 -1.01 1.38
CA LYS A 123 32.08 -0.21 0.33
C LYS A 123 32.55 1.16 0.84
N GLY A 124 31.74 1.83 1.68
CA GLY A 124 32.12 3.11 2.29
C GLY A 124 33.19 2.99 3.37
N ALA A 125 33.20 1.89 4.14
CA ALA A 125 34.22 1.63 5.15
C ALA A 125 35.62 1.40 4.53
N HIS A 126 35.69 0.89 3.31
CA HIS A 126 36.95 0.74 2.57
C HIS A 126 37.50 2.06 1.98
N GLU A 127 36.65 3.07 1.75
CA GLU A 127 37.10 4.41 1.32
C GLU A 127 37.69 5.23 2.49
N ASP A 128 37.15 5.09 3.70
CA ASP A 128 37.59 5.84 4.89
C ASP A 128 38.96 5.37 5.44
N THR A 129 39.36 4.12 5.18
CA THR A 129 40.67 3.59 5.60
C THR A 129 41.83 4.00 4.69
N ALA A 130 41.56 4.37 3.43
CA ALA A 130 42.61 4.72 2.47
C ALA A 130 43.25 6.09 2.77
N ASP A 131 42.53 7.00 3.43
CA ASP A 131 43.03 8.34 3.76
C ASP A 131 43.80 8.37 5.10
N THR A 132 43.57 7.37 5.98
CA THR A 132 44.22 7.33 7.31
C THR A 132 45.64 6.76 7.23
N ASP A 133 45.95 5.91 6.25
CA ASP A 133 47.31 5.36 6.07
C ASP A 133 48.28 6.36 5.41
N VAL A 134 47.79 7.30 4.59
CA VAL A 134 48.63 8.36 3.99
C VAL A 134 49.10 9.38 5.04
N ALA A 135 48.26 9.69 6.03
CA ALA A 135 48.60 10.62 7.10
C ALA A 135 49.65 10.06 8.09
N LYS A 136 49.78 8.73 8.19
CA LYS A 136 50.72 8.08 9.12
C LYS A 136 52.13 7.96 8.55
N ASP A 137 52.26 7.80 7.23
CA ASP A 137 53.57 7.78 6.56
C ASP A 137 54.18 9.19 6.43
N ALA A 138 53.37 10.24 6.31
CA ALA A 138 53.87 11.63 6.25
C ALA A 138 54.51 12.09 7.57
N ALA A 139 54.04 11.58 8.72
CA ALA A 139 54.54 11.98 10.03
C ALA A 139 55.84 11.25 10.45
N HIS A 140 56.28 10.21 9.74
CA HIS A 140 57.49 9.44 10.09
C HIS A 140 58.74 9.85 9.29
N VAL A 141 58.59 10.70 8.27
CA VAL A 141 59.73 11.16 7.44
C VAL A 141 60.34 12.48 7.96
N GLU A 142 59.64 13.24 8.80
CA GLU A 142 60.10 14.56 9.28
C GLU A 142 61.01 14.51 10.53
N SER A 143 61.26 13.34 11.13
CA SER A 143 62.10 13.19 12.33
C SER A 143 63.50 12.62 12.06
N ALA A 144 63.97 12.60 10.81
CA ALA A 144 65.28 12.03 10.44
C ALA A 144 66.34 13.06 10.03
N ASP A 145 66.05 14.37 10.10
CA ASP A 145 67.02 15.43 9.76
C ASP A 145 67.07 16.50 10.86
N GLN A 146 67.59 16.12 12.03
CA GLN A 146 68.13 17.03 13.05
C GLN A 146 69.21 16.34 13.88
#